data_AF-A0AAV4RX28-F1
#
_entry.id   AF-A0AAV4RX28-F1
#
_cell.length_a   1.000
_cell.length_b   1.000
_cell.length_c   1.000
_cell.angle_alpha   90.00
_cell.angle_beta   90.00
_cell.angle_gamma   90.00
#
_symmetry.space_group_name_H-M   'P 1'
#
loop_
_entity.id
_entity.type
_entity.pdbx_description
1 polymer ?
#
loop_
_entity_poly.entity_id
_entity_poly.type
_entity_poly.pdbx_seq_one_letter_code
_entity_poly.pdbx_strand_id
1 'polypeptide(L)'
;MAGENVQTVDISELPLPRLTQIKQELDSQVEIFGSSLQQLKIAQKKYGDSRECVEKMQSMKDGNSMLVPLTDSVSFRYYYYY
;
A
#
# COMPACT_ATOMS: atom_id res chain seq x y z
N MET A 1 5.89 9.29 38.77
CA MET A 1 6.09 7.85 39.05
C MET A 1 4.74 7.18 39.09
N ALA A 2 4.41 6.44 38.04
CA ALA A 2 3.38 5.40 38.09
C ALA A 2 3.83 4.38 37.03
N GLY A 3 4.67 3.44 37.46
CA GLY A 3 5.01 2.29 36.64
C GLY A 3 3.73 1.51 36.44
N GLU A 4 3.20 1.56 35.22
CA GLU A 4 2.03 0.82 34.81
C GLU A 4 2.32 -0.66 35.02
N ASN A 5 1.65 -1.25 36.00
CA ASN A 5 1.77 -2.65 36.35
C ASN A 5 1.14 -3.45 35.20
N VAL A 6 1.94 -3.78 34.19
CA VAL A 6 1.57 -4.74 33.15
C VAL A 6 1.42 -6.08 33.85
N GLN A 7 0.20 -6.40 34.29
CA GLN A 7 -0.14 -7.73 34.78
C GLN A 7 -0.07 -8.67 33.58
N THR A 8 1.03 -9.39 33.49
CA THR A 8 1.21 -10.52 32.59
C THR A 8 0.23 -11.61 33.02
N VAL A 9 -0.95 -11.63 32.40
CA VAL A 9 -1.94 -12.69 32.63
C VAL A 9 -1.46 -13.95 31.90
N ASP A 10 -1.26 -15.05 32.62
CA ASP A 10 -0.92 -16.34 32.03
C ASP A 10 -2.09 -16.82 31.16
N ILE A 11 -1.79 -17.11 29.89
CA ILE A 11 -2.77 -17.52 28.88
C ILE A 11 -3.46 -18.83 29.28
N SER A 12 -2.80 -19.66 30.09
CA SER A 12 -3.30 -20.94 30.58
C SER A 12 -4.32 -20.80 31.72
N GLU A 13 -4.35 -19.65 32.39
CA GLU A 13 -5.28 -19.35 33.49
C GLU A 13 -6.54 -18.60 33.00
N LEU A 14 -6.62 -18.29 31.70
CA LEU A 14 -7.74 -17.57 31.10
C LEU A 14 -8.92 -18.52 30.81
N PRO A 15 -10.17 -18.13 31.15
CA PRO A 15 -11.34 -18.92 30.79
C PRO A 15 -11.49 -19.04 29.27
N LEU A 16 -11.91 -20.21 28.78
CA LEU A 16 -12.06 -20.54 27.35
C LEU A 16 -12.71 -19.45 26.47
N PRO A 17 -13.78 -18.75 26.93
CA PRO A 17 -14.37 -17.64 26.18
C PRO A 17 -13.40 -16.48 25.91
N ARG A 18 -12.53 -16.15 26.87
CA ARG A 18 -11.55 -15.06 26.75
C ARG A 18 -10.43 -15.41 25.77
N LEU A 19 -10.01 -16.67 25.73
CA LEU A 19 -9.06 -17.16 24.73
C LEU A 19 -9.63 -17.09 23.31
N THR A 20 -10.93 -17.39 23.15
CA THR A 20 -11.62 -17.28 21.86
C THR A 20 -11.68 -15.84 21.36
N GLN A 21 -11.95 -14.88 22.27
CA GLN A 21 -11.95 -13.45 21.93
C GLN A 21 -10.56 -12.97 21.49
N ILE A 22 -9.51 -13.31 22.24
CA ILE A 22 -8.13 -12.94 21.89
C ILE A 22 -7.74 -13.54 20.53
N LYS A 23 -8.12 -14.79 20.26
CA LYS A 23 -7.89 -15.41 18.95
C LYS A 23 -8.55 -14.61 17.82
N GLN A 24 -9.82 -14.25 17.97
CA GLN A 24 -10.56 -13.48 16.95
C GLN A 24 -9.93 -12.11 16.70
N GLU A 25 -9.50 -11.42 17.75
CA GLU A 25 -8.78 -10.13 17.62
C GLU A 25 -7.45 -10.31 16.88
N LEU A 26 -6.71 -11.37 17.16
CA LEU A 26 -5.44 -11.68 16.48
C LEU A 26 -5.68 -11.97 14.99
N ASP A 27 -6.67 -12.81 14.69
CA ASP A 27 -7.03 -13.16 13.31
C ASP A 27 -7.42 -11.90 12.52
N SER A 28 -8.20 -11.00 13.11
CA SER A 28 -8.58 -9.72 12.49
C SER A 28 -7.37 -8.81 12.26
N GLN A 29 -6.46 -8.70 13.23
CA GLN A 29 -5.24 -7.90 13.07
C GLN A 29 -4.34 -8.43 11.94
N VAL A 30 -4.22 -9.76 11.82
CA VAL A 30 -3.46 -10.39 10.73
C VAL A 30 -4.04 -10.03 9.37
N GLU A 31 -5.36 -10.06 9.22
CA GLU A 31 -6.03 -9.66 7.96
C GLU A 31 -5.78 -8.19 7.62
N ILE A 32 -5.91 -7.30 8.62
CA ILE A 32 -5.68 -5.85 8.43
C ILE A 32 -4.23 -5.60 8.00
N PHE A 33 -3.25 -6.24 8.65
CA PHE A 33 -1.85 -6.12 8.27
C PHE A 33 -1.57 -6.68 6.87
N GLY A 34 -2.17 -7.82 6.52
CA GLY A 34 -2.06 -8.39 5.18
C GLY A 34 -2.57 -7.43 4.10
N SER A 35 -3.76 -6.89 4.28
CA SER A 35 -4.36 -5.89 3.37
C SER A 35 -3.53 -4.62 3.28
N SER A 36 -3.10 -4.07 4.42
CA SER A 36 -2.26 -2.85 4.47
C SER A 36 -0.95 -3.04 3.73
N LEU A 37 -0.30 -4.19 3.89
CA LEU A 37 0.94 -4.52 3.20
C LEU A 37 0.75 -4.63 1.69
N GLN A 38 -0.37 -5.22 1.24
CA GLN A 38 -0.70 -5.25 -0.20
C GLN A 38 -0.91 -3.85 -0.77
N GLN A 39 -1.67 -3.00 -0.07
CA GLN A 39 -1.90 -1.61 -0.49
C GLN A 39 -0.59 -0.81 -0.57
N LEU A 40 0.30 -0.96 0.42
CA LEU A 40 1.61 -0.31 0.42
C LEU A 40 2.48 -0.79 -0.75
N LYS A 41 2.47 -2.08 -1.09
CA LYS A 41 3.18 -2.60 -2.27
C LYS A 41 2.65 -2.00 -3.58
N ILE A 42 1.32 -1.86 -3.70
CA ILE A 42 0.70 -1.21 -4.88
C ILE A 42 1.15 0.26 -4.97
N ALA A 43 1.16 0.99 -3.84
CA ALA A 43 1.62 2.37 -3.80
C ALA A 43 3.10 2.47 -4.18
N GLN A 44 3.97 1.64 -3.61
CA GLN A 44 5.39 1.59 -3.93
C GLN A 44 5.61 1.36 -5.43
N LYS A 45 4.87 0.42 -6.04
CA LYS A 45 4.93 0.18 -7.48
C LYS A 45 4.53 1.43 -8.28
N LYS A 46 3.39 2.06 -7.96
CA LYS A 46 2.93 3.28 -8.63
C LYS A 46 3.95 4.42 -8.55
N TYR A 47 4.61 4.59 -7.41
CA TYR A 47 5.68 5.59 -7.26
C TYR A 47 6.92 5.25 -8.10
N GLY A 48 7.31 3.97 -8.16
CA GLY A 48 8.37 3.49 -9.04
C GLY A 48 8.08 3.77 -10.51
N ASP A 49 6.89 3.35 -10.98
CA ASP A 49 6.42 3.57 -12.34
C ASP A 49 6.37 5.08 -12.66
N SER A 50 5.89 5.91 -11.73
CA SER A 50 5.86 7.37 -11.89
C SER A 50 7.25 7.99 -11.99
N ARG A 51 8.21 7.51 -11.20
CA ARG A 51 9.60 7.98 -11.28
C ARG A 51 10.20 7.65 -12.65
N GLU A 52 10.03 6.43 -13.12
CA GLU A 52 10.53 6.00 -14.43
C GLU A 52 9.91 6.84 -15.57
N CYS A 53 8.61 7.16 -15.47
CA CYS A 53 7.96 8.06 -16.43
C CYS A 53 8.59 9.45 -16.45
N VAL A 54 8.91 10.04 -15.29
CA VAL A 54 9.55 11.36 -15.22
C VAL A 54 10.96 11.31 -15.82
N GLU A 55 11.74 10.28 -15.51
CA GLU A 55 13.08 10.09 -16.10
C GLU A 55 13.00 9.96 -17.63
N LYS A 56 12.04 9.20 -18.17
CA LYS A 56 11.79 9.10 -19.61
C LYS A 56 11.38 10.43 -20.22
N MET A 57 10.51 11.21 -19.56
CA MET A 57 10.11 12.54 -20.03
C MET A 57 11.27 13.52 -20.10
N GLN A 58 12.21 13.48 -19.14
CA GLN A 58 13.41 14.35 -19.19
C GLN A 58 14.29 14.07 -20.42
N SER A 59 14.28 12.84 -20.92
CA SER A 59 15.01 12.44 -22.13
C SER A 59 14.26 12.69 -23.45
N MET A 60 13.00 13.17 -23.38
CA MET A 60 12.24 13.51 -24.58
C MET A 60 12.75 14.81 -25.20
N LYS A 61 12.95 14.79 -26.53
CA LYS A 61 13.33 15.95 -27.34
C LYS A 61 12.10 16.54 -28.03
N ASP A 62 12.24 17.77 -28.51
CA ASP A 62 11.26 18.44 -29.36
C ASP A 62 10.83 17.57 -30.55
N GLY A 63 9.52 17.53 -30.80
CA GLY A 63 8.92 16.77 -31.88
C GLY A 63 8.61 15.31 -31.54
N ASN A 64 8.94 14.83 -30.33
CA ASN A 64 8.53 13.51 -29.88
C ASN A 64 7.01 13.46 -29.65
N SER A 65 6.38 12.39 -30.17
CA SER A 65 4.96 12.11 -29.96
C SER A 65 4.78 11.03 -28.89
N MET A 66 3.88 11.24 -27.93
CA MET A 66 3.53 10.28 -26.87
C MET A 66 2.03 9.96 -26.94
N LEU A 67 1.66 8.73 -26.65
CA LEU A 67 0.26 8.35 -26.46
C LEU A 67 -0.14 8.60 -25.02
N VAL A 68 -1.13 9.48 -24.83
CA VAL A 68 -1.71 9.77 -23.52
C VAL A 68 -3.05 9.04 -23.42
N PRO A 69 -3.22 8.14 -22.42
CA PRO A 69 -4.50 7.48 -22.19
C PRO A 69 -5.52 8.50 -21.66
N LEU A 70 -6.68 8.59 -22.31
CA LEU A 70 -7.82 9.39 -21.85
C LEU A 70 -8.79 8.52 -21.04
N THR A 71 -8.95 7.28 -21.46
CA THR A 71 -9.68 6.21 -20.76
C THR A 71 -8.89 4.92 -20.87
N ASP A 72 -9.34 3.85 -20.20
CA ASP A 72 -8.69 2.54 -20.26
C ASP A 72 -8.61 1.97 -21.69
N SER A 73 -9.47 2.44 -22.61
CA SER A 73 -9.54 1.93 -23.99
C SER A 73 -9.21 2.97 -25.07
N VAL A 74 -9.13 4.26 -24.73
CA VAL A 74 -8.92 5.34 -25.70
C VAL A 74 -7.70 6.16 -25.33
N SER A 75 -6.78 6.33 -26.28
CA SER A 75 -5.56 7.13 -26.15
C SER A 75 -5.45 8.13 -27.30
N PHE A 76 -4.92 9.32 -27.01
CA PHE A 76 -4.61 10.32 -28.03
C PHE A 76 -3.11 10.49 -28.19
N ARG A 77 -2.68 10.81 -29.43
CA ARG A 77 -1.31 11.18 -29.72
C ARG A 77 -1.09 12.64 -29.37
N TYR A 78 -0.27 12.90 -28.38
CA TYR A 78 0.20 14.24 -28.02
C TYR A 78 1.55 14.51 -28.67
N TYR A 79 1.74 15.69 -29.24
CA TYR A 79 3.02 16.14 -29.80
C TYR A 79 3.62 17.19 -28.87
N TYR A 80 4.81 16.92 -28.37
CA TYR A 80 5.57 17.86 -27.56
C TYR A 80 6.23 18.89 -28.49
N TYR A 81 5.74 20.12 -28.46
CA TYR A 81 6.35 21.29 -29.08
C TYR A 81 6.74 22.24 -27.95
N TYR A 82 8.03 22.58 -27.79
CA TYR A 82 8.45 23.70 -26.94
C TYR A 82 7.92 25.03 -27.47
#